data_AF-G2QR68-F1
#
_entry.id   AF-G2QR68-F1
#
_cell.length_a   1.000
_cell.length_b   1.000
_cell.length_c   1.000
_cell.angle_alpha   90.00
_cell.angle_beta   90.00
_cell.angle_gamma   90.00
#
_symmetry.space_group_name_H-M   'P 1'
#
loop_
_entity.id
_entity.type
_entity.pdbx_description
1 polymer ?
#
loop_
_entity_poly.entity_id
_entity_poly.type
_entity_poly.pdbx_seq_one_letter_code
_entity_poly.pdbx_strand_id
1 'polypeptide(L)'
;QRFRLGTRWVTATGEICGHHPNVVHLRVVPSWLDALLWPLRLLPPPLRNLLQTRWPEWFLPTNIILKRQKAGWEDEFENEKAIYQRLAPVQGTVVPVCYGEASCPATDDTGPRALVLSDIGGIGLYEDAAGGLDTEHVEAMLLEALRALTNLGVTHDDSKLDNFRLVREKDRIMVIDFD
;
A
#
# COMPACT_ATOMS: atom_id res chain seq x y z
N GLN A 1 -8.62 -15.61 -2.41
CA GLN A 1 -7.16 -15.68 -2.23
C GLN A 1 -6.81 -15.94 -0.78
N ARG A 2 -5.74 -16.70 -0.53
CA ARG A 2 -5.23 -17.00 0.81
C ARG A 2 -3.72 -16.75 0.82
N PHE A 3 -3.26 -15.94 1.76
CA PHE A 3 -1.85 -15.61 1.92
C PHE A 3 -1.47 -15.61 3.41
N ARG A 4 -0.19 -15.69 3.70
CA ARG A 4 0.33 -15.67 5.07
C ARG A 4 1.05 -14.34 5.31
N LEU A 5 0.59 -13.57 6.30
CA LEU A 5 1.25 -12.36 6.77
C LEU A 5 1.72 -12.60 8.22
N GLY A 6 3.03 -12.52 8.44
CA GLY A 6 3.63 -12.87 9.73
C GLY A 6 3.22 -14.26 10.20
N THR A 7 2.51 -14.31 11.32
CA THR A 7 2.08 -15.58 11.94
C THR A 7 0.73 -16.10 11.44
N ARG A 8 -0.01 -15.30 10.66
CA ARG A 8 -1.43 -15.55 10.38
C ARG A 8 -1.71 -15.84 8.91
N TRP A 9 -2.60 -16.79 8.67
CA TRP A 9 -3.25 -16.96 7.37
C TRP A 9 -4.43 -16.00 7.22
N VAL A 10 -4.40 -15.18 6.18
CA VAL A 10 -5.44 -14.22 5.83
C VAL A 10 -6.19 -14.76 4.61
N THR A 11 -7.51 -14.76 4.70
CA THR A 11 -8.40 -15.08 3.58
C THR A 11 -9.01 -13.79 3.09
N ALA A 12 -8.93 -13.55 1.78
CA ALA A 12 -9.45 -12.35 1.17
C ALA A 12 -10.03 -12.65 -0.22
N THR A 13 -11.05 -11.92 -0.62
CA THR A 13 -11.68 -12.04 -1.94
C THR A 13 -11.41 -10.77 -2.73
N GLY A 14 -11.15 -10.88 -4.03
CA GLY A 14 -10.98 -9.70 -4.85
C GLY A 14 -10.44 -10.01 -6.23
N GLU A 15 -10.02 -8.96 -6.91
CA GLU A 15 -9.82 -8.92 -8.35
C GLU A 15 -8.40 -8.46 -8.69
N ILE A 16 -7.88 -8.97 -9.81
CA ILE A 16 -6.57 -8.59 -10.33
C ILE A 16 -6.72 -7.21 -10.98
N CYS A 17 -5.76 -6.32 -10.75
CA CYS A 17 -5.70 -5.04 -11.44
C CYS A 17 -5.42 -5.29 -12.94
N GLY A 18 -6.33 -4.85 -13.82
CA GLY A 18 -6.28 -5.21 -15.25
C GLY A 18 -4.97 -4.82 -15.96
N HIS A 19 -4.31 -3.75 -15.53
CA HIS A 19 -3.07 -3.26 -16.14
C HIS A 19 -1.81 -3.80 -15.46
N HIS A 20 -1.93 -4.33 -14.23
CA HIS A 20 -0.82 -4.85 -13.43
C HIS A 20 -1.21 -6.21 -12.84
N PRO A 21 -0.91 -7.33 -13.52
CA PRO A 21 -1.34 -8.67 -13.09
C PRO A 21 -0.75 -9.10 -11.75
N ASN A 22 0.36 -8.48 -11.34
CA ASN A 22 0.99 -8.70 -10.04
C ASN A 22 0.30 -7.93 -8.90
N VAL A 23 -0.61 -6.99 -9.20
CA VAL A 23 -1.33 -6.21 -8.20
C VAL A 23 -2.76 -6.73 -8.06
N VAL A 24 -3.15 -7.09 -6.85
CA VAL A 24 -4.48 -7.63 -6.56
C VAL A 24 -5.18 -6.78 -5.50
N HIS A 25 -6.35 -6.26 -5.83
CA HIS A 25 -7.23 -5.60 -4.87
C HIS A 25 -7.97 -6.67 -4.08
N LEU A 26 -7.85 -6.64 -2.76
CA LEU A 26 -8.38 -7.68 -1.89
C LEU A 26 -9.24 -7.08 -0.78
N ARG A 27 -10.39 -7.71 -0.57
CA ARG A 27 -11.23 -7.51 0.60
C ARG A 27 -10.99 -8.64 1.60
N VAL A 28 -10.42 -8.31 2.76
CA VAL A 28 -10.18 -9.25 3.86
C VAL A 28 -11.52 -9.77 4.38
N VAL A 29 -11.65 -11.10 4.41
CA VAL A 29 -12.83 -11.77 4.96
C VAL A 29 -12.63 -11.88 6.47
N PRO A 30 -13.51 -11.27 7.29
CA PRO A 30 -13.38 -11.33 8.73
C PRO A 30 -13.57 -12.77 9.21
N SER A 31 -12.64 -13.20 10.06
CA SER A 31 -12.67 -14.47 10.76
C SER A 31 -13.19 -14.28 12.19
N TRP A 32 -13.52 -15.37 12.87
CA TRP A 32 -13.94 -15.33 14.27
C TRP A 32 -12.85 -14.73 15.19
N LEU A 33 -11.57 -14.89 14.85
CA LEU A 33 -10.45 -14.26 15.56
C LEU A 33 -10.46 -12.73 15.41
N ASP A 34 -10.91 -12.20 14.28
CA ASP A 34 -11.05 -10.74 14.11
C ASP A 34 -12.16 -10.18 15.00
N ALA A 35 -13.24 -10.93 15.19
CA ALA A 35 -14.30 -10.55 16.12
C ALA A 35 -13.81 -10.57 17.58
N LEU A 36 -12.99 -11.57 17.96
CA LEU A 36 -12.39 -11.66 19.29
C LEU A 36 -11.41 -10.52 19.56
N LEU A 37 -10.59 -10.16 18.57
CA LEU A 37 -9.54 -9.14 18.68
C LEU A 37 -10.01 -7.73 18.33
N TRP A 38 -11.26 -7.57 17.90
CA TRP A 38 -11.89 -6.27 17.61
C TRP A 38 -11.63 -5.22 18.69
N PRO A 39 -11.72 -5.51 20.00
CA PRO A 39 -11.48 -4.52 21.05
C PRO A 39 -10.06 -3.92 21.04
N LEU A 40 -9.06 -4.60 20.44
CA LEU A 40 -7.70 -4.04 20.31
C LEU A 40 -7.68 -2.75 19.49
N ARG A 41 -8.70 -2.52 18.64
CA ARG A 41 -8.84 -1.27 17.88
C ARG A 41 -9.22 -0.07 18.76
N LEU A 42 -9.78 -0.32 19.94
CA LEU A 42 -10.18 0.69 20.94
C LEU A 42 -9.02 1.12 21.85
N LEU A 43 -7.84 0.51 21.70
CA LEU A 43 -6.67 0.88 22.50
C LEU A 43 -6.23 2.33 22.22
N PRO A 44 -5.64 3.00 23.21
CA PRO A 44 -5.04 4.32 23.03
C PRO A 44 -4.04 4.32 21.86
N PRO A 45 -3.95 5.42 21.09
CA PRO A 45 -3.08 5.51 19.91
C PRO A 45 -1.64 5.01 20.10
N PRO A 46 -0.89 5.34 21.17
CA PRO A 46 0.49 4.87 21.29
C PRO A 46 0.59 3.34 21.42
N LEU A 47 -0.32 2.73 22.19
CA LEU A 47 -0.36 1.27 22.36
C LEU A 47 -0.80 0.59 21.06
N ARG A 48 -1.84 1.12 20.41
CA ARG A 48 -2.33 0.61 19.14
C ARG A 48 -1.24 0.64 18.06
N ASN A 49 -0.52 1.76 17.94
CA ASN A 49 0.56 1.89 16.96
C ASN A 49 1.70 0.90 17.25
N LEU A 50 2.08 0.72 18.52
CA LEU A 50 3.08 -0.27 18.89
C LEU A 50 2.67 -1.70 18.49
N LEU A 51 1.42 -2.07 18.77
CA LEU A 51 0.88 -3.38 18.41
C LEU A 51 0.77 -3.56 16.89
N GLN A 52 0.34 -2.53 16.16
CA GLN A 52 0.25 -2.53 14.71
C GLN A 52 1.62 -2.73 14.06
N THR A 53 2.66 -2.08 14.57
CA THR A 53 4.02 -2.25 14.08
C THR A 53 4.56 -3.66 14.38
N ARG A 54 4.19 -4.25 15.52
CA ARG A 54 4.70 -5.57 15.90
C ARG A 54 3.94 -6.73 15.25
N TRP A 55 2.62 -6.60 15.13
CA TRP A 55 1.74 -7.65 14.64
C TRP A 55 0.71 -7.09 13.64
N PRO A 56 1.17 -6.61 12.47
CA PRO A 56 0.30 -5.99 11.47
C PRO A 56 -0.83 -6.91 11.00
N GLU A 57 -0.63 -8.23 11.06
CA GLU A 57 -1.61 -9.23 10.62
C GLU A 57 -2.95 -9.21 11.36
N TRP A 58 -3.01 -8.60 12.55
CA TRP A 58 -4.25 -8.47 13.34
C TRP A 58 -4.95 -7.12 13.17
N PHE A 59 -4.29 -6.18 12.49
CA PHE A 59 -4.80 -4.82 12.30
C PHE A 59 -5.05 -4.47 10.84
N LEU A 60 -5.07 -5.47 9.95
CA LEU A 60 -5.37 -5.24 8.55
C LEU A 60 -6.75 -4.56 8.39
N PRO A 61 -6.85 -3.56 7.51
CA PRO A 61 -8.13 -2.98 7.12
C PRO A 61 -8.91 -3.97 6.25
N THR A 62 -10.18 -3.65 6.01
CA THR A 62 -11.05 -4.48 5.17
C THR A 62 -10.57 -4.52 3.72
N ASN A 63 -10.03 -3.42 3.18
CA ASN A 63 -9.52 -3.35 1.82
C ASN A 63 -8.01 -3.19 1.85
N ILE A 64 -7.30 -4.04 1.12
CA ILE A 64 -5.85 -4.06 1.02
C ILE A 64 -5.46 -4.31 -0.43
N ILE A 65 -4.22 -3.94 -0.75
CA ILE A 65 -3.57 -4.31 -2.00
C ILE A 65 -2.53 -5.39 -1.70
N LEU A 66 -2.54 -6.45 -2.50
CA LEU A 66 -1.49 -7.46 -2.50
C LEU A 66 -0.67 -7.28 -3.77
N LYS A 67 0.52 -6.67 -3.63
CA LYS A 67 1.48 -6.51 -4.73
C LYS A 67 2.44 -7.69 -4.71
N ARG A 68 2.24 -8.63 -5.62
CA ARG A 68 3.05 -9.83 -5.77
C ARG A 68 4.38 -9.51 -6.44
N GLN A 69 5.41 -10.25 -6.04
CA GLN A 69 6.69 -10.27 -6.71
C GLN A 69 6.51 -10.84 -8.13
N LYS A 70 7.05 -10.16 -9.16
CA LYS A 70 7.10 -10.70 -10.52
C LYS A 70 8.18 -11.79 -10.60
N ALA A 71 8.01 -12.78 -11.48
CA ALA A 71 9.00 -13.84 -11.66
C ALA A 71 10.34 -13.24 -12.18
N GLY A 72 11.45 -13.49 -11.48
CA GLY A 72 12.78 -12.99 -11.86
C GLY A 72 13.07 -11.53 -11.49
N TRP A 73 12.24 -10.91 -10.65
CA TRP A 73 12.36 -9.53 -10.17
C TRP A 73 12.55 -9.49 -8.65
N GLU A 74 13.44 -10.35 -8.13
CA GLU A 74 13.74 -10.46 -6.70
C GLU A 74 14.40 -9.17 -6.16
N ASP A 75 15.30 -8.57 -6.94
CA ASP A 75 16.08 -7.40 -6.52
C ASP A 75 15.20 -6.15 -6.44
N GLU A 76 14.32 -5.95 -7.42
CA GLU A 76 13.33 -4.86 -7.43
C GLU A 76 12.36 -5.01 -6.26
N PHE A 77 11.95 -6.24 -5.92
CA PHE A 77 11.08 -6.48 -4.77
C PHE A 77 11.76 -6.16 -3.44
N GLU A 78 13.04 -6.50 -3.25
CA GLU A 78 13.79 -6.09 -2.07
C GLU A 78 14.02 -4.58 -2.01
N ASN A 79 14.28 -3.96 -3.16
CA ASN A 79 14.43 -2.50 -3.28
C ASN A 79 13.14 -1.79 -2.85
N GLU A 80 12.00 -2.15 -3.43
CA GLU A 80 10.69 -1.56 -3.08
C GLU A 80 10.40 -1.74 -1.58
N LYS A 81 10.64 -2.95 -1.05
CA LYS A 81 10.47 -3.23 0.38
C LYS A 81 11.37 -2.35 1.26
N ALA A 82 12.62 -2.16 0.89
CA ALA A 82 13.56 -1.29 1.62
C ALA A 82 13.13 0.18 1.55
N ILE A 83 12.58 0.62 0.42
CA ILE A 83 12.02 1.97 0.25
C ILE A 83 10.82 2.16 1.19
N TYR A 84 9.87 1.23 1.27
CA TYR A 84 8.76 1.33 2.22
C TYR A 84 9.22 1.39 3.68
N GLN A 85 10.28 0.64 4.04
CA GLN A 85 10.87 0.74 5.39
C GLN A 85 11.43 2.13 5.66
N ARG A 86 12.11 2.73 4.68
CA ARG A 86 12.67 4.08 4.76
C ARG A 86 11.58 5.15 4.84
N LEU A 87 10.48 4.93 4.13
CA LEU A 87 9.31 5.82 4.07
C LEU A 87 8.35 5.65 5.25
N ALA A 88 8.67 4.82 6.25
CA ALA A 88 7.85 4.59 7.44
C ALA A 88 7.25 5.88 8.06
N PRO A 89 7.97 7.03 8.17
CA PRO A 89 7.43 8.26 8.74
C PRO A 89 6.30 8.91 7.94
N VAL A 90 6.17 8.61 6.64
CA VAL A 90 5.20 9.24 5.72
C VAL A 90 4.18 8.26 5.15
N GLN A 91 4.17 7.02 5.64
CA GLN A 91 3.17 6.02 5.28
C GLN A 91 1.77 6.41 5.79
N GLY A 92 0.75 6.20 4.96
CA GLY A 92 -0.65 6.55 5.20
C GLY A 92 -0.99 8.01 4.89
N THR A 93 0.03 8.87 4.78
CA THR A 93 -0.08 10.27 4.38
C THR A 93 0.38 10.47 2.94
N VAL A 94 1.64 10.22 2.62
CA VAL A 94 2.20 10.49 1.28
C VAL A 94 2.32 9.21 0.46
N VAL A 95 2.48 8.07 1.11
CA VAL A 95 2.58 6.76 0.45
C VAL A 95 1.66 5.75 1.13
N PRO A 96 1.29 4.63 0.48
CA PRO A 96 0.55 3.56 1.13
C PRO A 96 1.22 3.07 2.42
N VAL A 97 0.43 2.58 3.36
CA VAL A 97 0.97 1.83 4.49
C VAL A 97 1.38 0.45 4.01
N CYS A 98 2.67 0.13 4.09
CA CYS A 98 3.14 -1.24 3.94
C CYS A 98 2.97 -1.97 5.28
N TYR A 99 2.09 -2.97 5.29
CA TYR A 99 1.88 -3.87 6.43
C TYR A 99 2.93 -4.98 6.51
N GLY A 100 3.81 -5.06 5.50
CA GLY A 100 4.92 -5.99 5.44
C GLY A 100 4.79 -7.03 4.34
N GLU A 101 5.71 -7.98 4.39
CA GLU A 101 5.82 -9.07 3.41
C GLU A 101 4.88 -10.22 3.78
N ALA A 102 4.17 -10.72 2.76
CA ALA A 102 3.35 -11.91 2.82
C ALA A 102 3.89 -13.00 1.89
N SER A 103 3.63 -14.25 2.26
CA SER A 103 3.84 -15.40 1.39
C SER A 103 2.53 -15.81 0.72
N CYS A 104 2.57 -16.06 -0.59
CA CYS A 104 1.44 -16.51 -1.39
C CYS A 104 1.85 -17.63 -2.35
N PRO A 105 0.91 -18.44 -2.88
CA PRO A 105 1.22 -19.42 -3.91
C PRO A 105 1.81 -18.73 -5.15
N ALA A 106 2.95 -19.24 -5.61
CA ALA A 106 3.56 -18.80 -6.87
C ALA A 106 2.70 -19.21 -8.07
N THR A 107 2.85 -18.46 -9.15
CA THR A 107 2.26 -18.74 -10.48
C THR A 107 3.36 -18.61 -11.53
N ASP A 108 3.06 -18.91 -12.80
CA ASP A 108 4.04 -18.78 -13.88
C ASP A 108 4.59 -17.35 -14.01
N ASP A 109 3.79 -16.34 -13.66
CA ASP A 109 4.13 -14.92 -13.78
C ASP A 109 4.54 -14.25 -12.46
N THR A 110 4.29 -14.90 -11.31
CA THR A 110 4.52 -14.30 -9.98
C THR A 110 5.23 -15.23 -9.01
N GLY A 111 6.20 -14.69 -8.27
CA GLY A 111 6.90 -15.39 -7.21
C GLY A 111 6.05 -15.69 -5.96
N PRO A 112 6.63 -16.36 -4.95
CA PRO A 112 5.93 -16.78 -3.74
C PRO A 112 5.77 -15.66 -2.69
N ARG A 113 6.18 -14.44 -3.00
CA ARG A 113 6.26 -13.30 -2.09
C ARG A 113 5.37 -12.16 -2.59
N ALA A 114 4.88 -11.37 -1.64
CA ALA A 114 4.09 -10.19 -1.93
C ALA A 114 4.25 -9.14 -0.83
N LEU A 115 4.05 -7.87 -1.16
CA LEU A 115 3.84 -6.80 -0.20
C LEU A 115 2.35 -6.61 0.04
N VAL A 116 1.97 -6.46 1.32
CA VAL A 116 0.62 -6.12 1.72
C VAL A 116 0.57 -4.62 1.97
N LEU A 117 -0.16 -3.89 1.14
CA LEU A 117 -0.25 -2.44 1.19
C LEU A 117 -1.68 -2.00 1.53
N SER A 118 -1.84 -0.81 2.12
CA SER A 118 -3.15 -0.19 2.28
C SER A 118 -3.74 0.16 0.92
N ASP A 119 -5.02 -0.13 0.73
CA ASP A 119 -5.77 0.46 -0.37
C ASP A 119 -6.00 1.95 -0.10
N ILE A 120 -5.35 2.79 -0.88
CA ILE A 120 -5.43 4.26 -0.77
C ILE A 120 -6.58 4.84 -1.58
N GLY A 121 -7.22 4.04 -2.44
CA GLY A 121 -8.19 4.51 -3.42
C GLY A 121 -7.62 5.61 -4.31
N GLY A 122 -8.41 6.65 -4.51
CA GLY A 122 -8.06 7.78 -5.34
C GLY A 122 -8.02 7.45 -6.84
N ILE A 123 -7.93 8.53 -7.62
CA ILE A 123 -7.89 8.50 -9.09
C ILE A 123 -6.48 8.87 -9.55
N GLY A 124 -6.01 8.26 -10.64
CA GLY A 124 -4.76 8.67 -11.25
C GLY A 124 -4.85 10.11 -11.74
N LEU A 125 -3.76 10.88 -11.62
CA LEU A 125 -3.74 12.27 -12.10
C LEU A 125 -3.97 12.39 -13.62
N TYR A 126 -3.76 11.31 -14.36
CA TYR A 126 -4.01 11.24 -15.81
C TYR A 126 -5.49 11.06 -16.17
N GLU A 127 -6.36 10.70 -15.21
CA GLU A 127 -7.77 10.44 -15.48
C GLU A 127 -8.55 11.75 -15.65
N ASP A 128 -9.51 11.80 -16.59
CA ASP A 128 -10.38 12.97 -16.78
C ASP A 128 -11.13 13.36 -15.50
N ALA A 129 -11.41 12.37 -14.64
CA ALA A 129 -12.01 12.57 -13.33
C ALA A 129 -11.13 13.39 -12.38
N ALA A 130 -9.83 13.55 -12.64
CA ALA A 130 -8.95 14.47 -11.91
C ALA A 130 -9.05 15.92 -12.42
N GLY A 131 -9.75 16.13 -13.55
CA GLY A 131 -10.01 17.44 -14.12
C GLY A 131 -10.81 18.36 -13.20
N GLY A 132 -10.66 19.67 -13.43
CA GLY A 132 -11.35 20.73 -12.69
C GLY A 132 -10.66 21.16 -11.39
N LEU A 133 -9.51 20.55 -11.04
CA LEU A 133 -8.62 21.10 -10.04
C LEU A 133 -7.77 22.23 -10.63
N ASP A 134 -7.50 23.22 -9.81
CA ASP A 134 -6.55 24.28 -10.15
C ASP A 134 -5.13 23.71 -10.27
N THR A 135 -4.42 24.12 -11.33
CA THR A 135 -3.09 23.60 -11.64
C THR A 135 -2.08 23.94 -10.54
N GLU A 136 -2.15 25.14 -9.96
CA GLU A 136 -1.24 25.56 -8.89
C GLU A 136 -1.49 24.71 -7.63
N HIS A 137 -2.75 24.38 -7.33
CA HIS A 137 -3.10 23.48 -6.24
C HIS A 137 -2.55 22.06 -6.44
N VAL A 138 -2.68 21.50 -7.65
CA VAL A 138 -2.12 20.18 -7.99
C VAL A 138 -0.59 20.19 -7.88
N GLU A 139 0.06 21.23 -8.39
CA GLU A 139 1.51 21.39 -8.31
C GLU A 139 1.98 21.48 -6.85
N ALA A 140 1.26 22.22 -6.00
CA ALA A 140 1.57 22.32 -4.58
C ALA A 140 1.48 20.96 -3.87
N MET A 141 0.42 20.18 -4.12
CA MET A 141 0.28 18.83 -3.58
C MET A 141 1.37 17.87 -4.05
N LEU A 142 1.73 17.94 -5.34
CA LEU A 142 2.78 17.10 -5.92
C LEU A 142 4.13 17.44 -5.29
N LEU A 143 4.43 18.72 -5.16
CA LEU A 143 5.66 19.22 -4.56
C LEU A 143 5.75 18.83 -3.08
N GLU A 144 4.65 18.88 -2.34
CA GLU A 144 4.60 18.41 -0.94
C GLU A 144 4.94 16.91 -0.87
N ALA A 145 4.31 16.09 -1.71
CA ALA A 145 4.54 14.64 -1.75
C ALA A 145 6.00 14.32 -2.10
N LEU A 146 6.53 14.89 -3.18
CA LEU A 146 7.92 14.69 -3.61
C LEU A 146 8.93 15.16 -2.56
N ARG A 147 8.70 16.33 -1.94
CA ARG A 147 9.56 16.83 -0.86
C ARG A 147 9.61 15.88 0.33
N ALA A 148 8.47 15.29 0.69
CA ALA A 148 8.41 14.32 1.79
C ALA A 148 9.25 13.06 1.49
N LEU A 149 9.25 12.58 0.24
CA LEU A 149 10.11 11.48 -0.20
C LEU A 149 11.60 11.88 -0.17
N THR A 150 11.94 13.02 -0.76
CA THR A 150 13.34 13.48 -0.87
C THR A 150 13.95 13.82 0.49
N ASN A 151 13.16 14.29 1.46
CA ASN A 151 13.63 14.54 2.83
C ASN A 151 14.02 13.26 3.56
N LEU A 152 13.43 12.13 3.16
CA LEU A 152 13.84 10.81 3.61
C LEU A 152 14.93 10.22 2.71
N GLY A 153 15.34 10.93 1.65
CA GLY A 153 16.36 10.54 0.68
C GLY A 153 15.93 9.43 -0.27
N VAL A 154 14.63 9.38 -0.57
CA VAL A 154 14.05 8.58 -1.65
C VAL A 154 13.70 9.53 -2.80
N THR A 155 14.22 9.24 -3.98
CA THR A 155 13.81 9.91 -5.22
C THR A 155 12.91 8.93 -5.97
N HIS A 156 11.80 9.45 -6.51
CA HIS A 156 10.90 8.66 -7.36
C HIS A 156 11.28 8.92 -8.81
N ASP A 157 11.89 7.93 -9.46
CA ASP A 157 12.46 8.08 -10.81
C ASP A 157 11.45 7.75 -11.92
N ASP A 158 10.30 7.12 -11.60
CA ASP A 158 9.23 6.85 -12.58
C ASP A 158 8.20 7.98 -12.62
N SER A 159 8.49 8.99 -13.43
CA SER A 159 7.67 10.20 -13.63
C SER A 159 6.27 9.98 -14.23
N LYS A 160 5.81 8.73 -14.46
CA LYS A 160 4.47 8.49 -14.98
C LYS A 160 3.39 8.95 -13.99
N LEU A 161 2.36 9.61 -14.52
CA LEU A 161 1.27 10.20 -13.75
C LEU A 161 0.31 9.16 -13.14
N ASP A 162 0.42 7.88 -13.50
CA ASP A 162 -0.35 6.78 -12.90
C ASP A 162 0.14 6.40 -11.49
N ASN A 163 1.43 6.66 -11.20
CA ASN A 163 2.04 6.49 -9.88
C ASN A 163 1.61 7.56 -8.87
N PHE A 164 0.92 8.61 -9.32
CA PHE A 164 0.41 9.68 -8.49
C PHE A 164 -1.11 9.60 -8.40
N ARG A 165 -1.61 9.26 -7.20
CA ARG A 165 -3.02 9.07 -6.92
C ARG A 165 -3.56 10.27 -6.16
N LEU A 166 -4.52 10.97 -6.76
CA LEU A 166 -5.29 12.01 -6.09
C LEU A 166 -6.32 11.38 -5.16
N VAL A 167 -6.15 11.57 -3.85
CA VAL A 167 -7.09 11.11 -2.82
C VAL A 167 -7.92 12.31 -2.37
N ARG A 168 -9.05 12.54 -3.06
CA ARG A 168 -9.89 13.73 -2.88
C ARG A 168 -10.39 13.91 -1.44
N GLU A 169 -10.71 12.82 -0.75
CA GLU A 169 -11.19 12.88 0.65
C GLU A 169 -10.11 13.41 1.60
N LYS A 170 -8.84 13.33 1.21
CA LYS A 170 -7.70 13.86 1.95
C LYS A 170 -7.16 15.17 1.38
N ASP A 171 -7.64 15.59 0.21
CA ASP A 171 -7.11 16.70 -0.61
C ASP A 171 -5.59 16.63 -0.79
N ARG A 172 -5.07 15.43 -1.11
CA ARG A 172 -3.64 15.16 -1.21
C ARG A 172 -3.31 14.16 -2.32
N ILE A 173 -2.10 14.27 -2.86
CA ILE A 173 -1.51 13.28 -3.76
C ILE A 173 -0.74 12.24 -2.93
N MET A 174 -1.01 10.97 -3.20
CA MET A 174 -0.25 9.85 -2.67
C MET A 174 0.54 9.19 -3.80
N VAL A 175 1.80 8.84 -3.52
CA VAL A 175 2.72 8.22 -4.47
C VAL A 175 2.75 6.72 -4.25
N ILE A 176 2.64 5.96 -5.34
CA ILE A 176 2.73 4.49 -5.37
C ILE A 176 3.86 4.05 -6.30
N ASP A 177 4.13 2.74 -6.28
CA ASP A 177 5.10 2.07 -7.16
C ASP A 177 6.54 2.57 -7.01
N PHE A 178 7.33 1.92 -6.15
CA PHE A 178 8.71 2.33 -5.82
C PHE A 178 9.74 1.29 -6.27
N ASP A 179 9.45 0.61 -7.38
CA ASP A 179 10.31 -0.44 -7.97
C ASP A 179 11.69 0.10 -8.36
#